data_AF-A0A3D0P7U2-F1
#
_entry.id   AF-A0A3D0P7U2-F1
#
_cell.length_a   1.000
_cell.length_b   1.000
_cell.length_c   1.000
_cell.angle_alpha   90.00
_cell.angle_beta   90.00
_cell.angle_gamma   90.00
#
_symmetry.space_group_name_H-M   'P 1'
#
loop_
_entity.id
_entity.type
_entity.pdbx_description
1 polymer ?
#
loop_
_entity_poly.entity_id
_entity_poly.type
_entity_poly.pdbx_seq_one_letter_code
_entity_poly.pdbx_strand_id
1 'polypeptide(L)' 'NLLGCLKTSMGTLGARTIKEMQQVEVVVAPSLLTEGKVYQKAQQLGMGK' A
#
# COMPACT_ATOMS: atom_id res chain seq x y z
N ASN A 1 -5.91 -9.24 -12.68
CA ASN A 1 -7.29 -8.74 -12.82
C ASN A 1 -7.80 -8.30 -11.46
N LEU A 2 -8.92 -7.58 -11.37
CA LEU A 2 -9.41 -7.02 -10.10
C LEU A 2 -9.61 -8.09 -9.01
N LEU A 3 -10.27 -9.20 -9.35
CA LEU A 3 -10.56 -10.29 -8.41
C LEU A 3 -9.30 -10.97 -7.86
N GLY A 4 -8.29 -11.17 -8.70
CA GLY A 4 -7.01 -11.74 -8.30
C GLY A 4 -6.28 -10.82 -7.31
N CYS A 5 -6.18 -9.52 -7.62
CA CYS A 5 -5.56 -8.56 -6.72
C CYS A 5 -6.27 -8.48 -5.37
N LEU A 6 -7.61 -8.51 -5.38
CA LEU A 6 -8.40 -8.49 -4.15
C LEU A 6 -8.16 -9.73 -3.29
N LYS A 7 -8.14 -10.92 -3.89
CA LYS A 7 -7.84 -12.18 -3.16
C LYS A 7 -6.43 -12.18 -2.56
N THR A 8 -5.44 -11.72 -3.32
CA THR A 8 -4.06 -11.61 -2.81
C THR A 8 -4.00 -10.64 -1.63
N SER A 9 -4.62 -9.47 -1.75
CA SER A 9 -4.67 -8.47 -0.67
C SER A 9 -5.36 -9.02 0.58
N MET A 10 -6.51 -9.70 0.42
CA MET A 10 -7.21 -10.38 1.52
C MET A 10 -6.31 -11.43 2.20
N GLY A 11 -5.54 -12.20 1.44
CA GLY A 11 -4.57 -13.16 1.97
C GLY A 11 -3.45 -12.51 2.78
N THR A 12 -2.89 -11.39 2.31
CA THR A 12 -1.86 -10.63 3.04
C THR A 12 -2.39 -10.05 4.35
N LEU A 13 -3.64 -9.61 4.38
CA LEU A 13 -4.27 -9.04 5.56
C LEU A 13 -4.86 -10.10 6.52
N GLY A 14 -4.83 -11.38 6.15
CA GLY A 14 -5.45 -12.46 6.92
C GLY A 14 -6.98 -12.41 6.96
N ALA A 15 -7.61 -11.70 6.01
CA ALA A 15 -9.07 -11.56 5.93
C ALA A 15 -9.69 -12.63 5.04
N ARG A 16 -10.65 -13.39 5.56
CA ARG A 16 -11.39 -14.41 4.82
C ARG A 16 -12.59 -13.84 4.07
N THR A 17 -13.15 -12.74 4.55
CA THR A 17 -14.29 -12.05 3.94
C THR A 17 -14.01 -10.57 3.70
N ILE A 18 -14.76 -9.95 2.78
CA ILE A 18 -14.68 -8.50 2.57
C ILE A 18 -15.05 -7.74 3.84
N LYS A 19 -15.99 -8.26 4.62
CA LYS A 19 -16.39 -7.66 5.89
C LYS A 19 -15.26 -7.68 6.90
N GLU A 20 -14.51 -8.78 6.99
CA GLU A 20 -13.28 -8.84 7.82
C GLU A 20 -12.22 -7.86 7.31
N MET A 21 -12.00 -7.77 5.99
CA MET A 21 -11.05 -6.84 5.39
C MET A 21 -11.38 -5.37 5.70
N GLN A 22 -12.67 -5.01 5.73
CA GLN A 22 -13.15 -3.66 6.07
C GLN A 22 -12.92 -3.28 7.54
N GLN A 23 -12.66 -4.25 8.42
CA GLN A 23 -12.37 -3.99 9.84
C GLN A 23 -10.86 -3.95 10.14
N VAL A 24 -10.01 -4.20 9.14
CA VAL A 24 -8.56 -4.12 9.32
C VAL A 24 -8.16 -2.68 9.62
N GLU A 25 -7.28 -2.50 10.61
CA GLU A 25 -6.75 -1.18 10.95
C GLU A 25 -5.92 -0.61 9.80
N VAL A 26 -6.24 0.63 9.42
CA VAL A 26 -5.51 1.36 8.38
C VAL A 26 -4.78 2.52 9.04
N VAL A 27 -3.45 2.43 9.06
CA VAL A 27 -2.61 3.53 9.53
C VAL A 27 -2.24 4.40 8.32
N VAL A 28 -2.70 5.65 8.34
CA VAL A 28 -2.33 6.65 7.32
C VAL A 28 -1.33 7.61 7.93
N ALA A 29 -0.09 7.53 7.50
CA ALA A 29 0.93 8.54 7.81
C ALA A 29 0.96 9.58 6.66
N PRO A 30 0.52 10.83 6.90
CA PRO A 30 0.50 11.86 5.85
C PRO A 30 1.87 12.15 5.24
N SER A 31 2.92 12.05 6.06
CA SER A 31 4.31 12.24 5.64
C SER A 31 4.83 11.14 4.72
N LEU A 32 4.23 9.94 4.74
CA LEU A 32 4.72 8.76 4.03
C LEU A 32 4.74 8.95 2.50
N LEU A 33 3.83 9.80 1.99
CA LEU A 33 3.81 10.26 0.59
C LEU A 33 5.04 11.11 0.22
N THR A 34 5.59 11.84 1.18
CA THR A 34 6.73 12.74 0.99
C THR A 34 8.04 12.12 1.45
N GLU A 35 8.02 11.21 2.42
CA GLU A 35 9.21 10.60 3.02
C GLU A 35 9.96 9.77 1.97
N GLY A 36 9.25 8.89 1.26
CA GLY A 36 9.82 8.15 0.13
C GLY A 36 10.27 9.07 -1.00
N LYS A 37 9.57 10.18 -1.28
CA LYS A 37 9.97 11.14 -2.33
C LYS A 37 11.20 11.96 -1.95
N VAL A 38 11.36 12.30 -0.67
CA VAL A 38 12.55 12.97 -0.14
C VAL A 38 13.75 12.05 -0.27
N TYR A 39 13.62 10.78 0.12
CA TYR A 39 14.69 9.79 -0.07
C TYR A 39 14.96 9.48 -1.54
N GLN A 40 13.94 9.38 -2.39
CA GLN A 40 14.11 9.20 -3.85
C GLN A 40 14.82 10.39 -4.49
N LYS A 41 14.46 11.63 -4.14
CA LYS A 41 15.16 12.84 -4.59
C LYS A 41 16.61 12.88 -4.10
N ALA A 42 16.84 12.56 -2.82
CA ALA A 42 18.17 12.54 -2.24
C ALA A 42 19.07 11.47 -2.88
N GLN A 43 18.50 10.32 -3.27
CA GLN A 43 19.23 9.20 -3.87
C GLN A 43 19.23 9.24 -5.41
N GLN A 44 18.57 10.23 -6.03
CA GLN A 44 18.38 10.34 -7.49
C GLN A 44 17.78 9.07 -8.13
N LEU A 45 16.97 8.32 -7.38
CA LEU A 45 16.36 7.07 -7.85
C LEU A 45 14.95 7.34 -8.39
N GLY A 46 14.58 6.66 -9.49
CA GLY A 46 13.19 6.62 -9.96
C GLY A 46 12.69 7.85 -10.71
N MET A 47 13.57 8.79 -11.10
CA MET A 47 13.21 9.88 -12.01
C MET A 47 13.24 9.34 -13.45
N GLY A 48 12.22 8.58 -13.83
CA GLY A 48 11.97 8.33 -15.25
C GLY A 48 11.95 9.67 -15.99
N LYS A 49 12.64 9.75 -17.13
CA LYS A 49 12.59 10.93 -18.01
C LYS A 49 11.17 11.18 -18.50
#